data_AF-A0A941A0F0-F1
#
_entry.id   AF-A0A941A0F0-F1
#
_cell.length_a   1.000
_cell.length_b   1.000
_cell.length_c   1.000
_cell.angle_alpha   90.00
_cell.angle_beta   90.00
_cell.angle_gamma   90.00
#
_symmetry.space_group_name_H-M   'P 1'
#
loop_
_entity.id
_entity.type
_entity.pdbx_description
1 polymer ?
#
loop_
_entity_poly.entity_id
_entity_poly.type
_entity_poly.pdbx_seq_one_letter_code
_entity_poly.pdbx_strand_id
1 'polypeptide(L)'
;MMRLWLSALTLGLVLVLSGGPAWAEVIAYPKKGQTQEQFQQDQYQCHQWAKGQTGFDPMAPQPTTAAPPPQQGGAVKGAARGAALGAIGGAIAGDAGKGAAIGAAVGGTGGAMRQADRNQQAAQAQQQAQAQQQGARAQYDKAYAVCLEGKGYAVK
;
A
#
# COMPACT_ATOMS: atom_id res chain seq x y z
N MET A 1 34.49 29.12 -9.16
CA MET A 1 33.31 28.72 -9.97
C MET A 1 33.26 27.23 -10.34
N MET A 2 34.29 26.39 -10.09
CA MET A 2 34.28 24.95 -10.45
C MET A 2 34.18 23.97 -9.25
N ARG A 3 34.24 24.46 -7.99
CA ARG A 3 34.35 23.59 -6.79
C ARG A 3 33.02 23.37 -6.05
N LEU A 4 31.93 23.98 -6.51
CA LEU A 4 30.59 23.86 -5.90
C LEU A 4 29.74 22.74 -6.52
N TRP A 5 30.16 22.16 -7.65
CA TRP A 5 29.43 21.09 -8.34
C TRP A 5 29.80 19.68 -7.85
N LEU A 6 30.92 19.52 -7.13
CA LEU A 6 31.36 18.23 -6.60
C LEU A 6 30.60 17.78 -5.33
N SER A 7 29.96 18.71 -4.62
CA SER A 7 29.22 18.41 -3.40
C SER A 7 27.78 17.92 -3.64
N ALA A 8 27.29 18.00 -4.89
CA ALA A 8 25.96 17.53 -5.25
C ALA A 8 25.90 16.01 -5.51
N LEU A 9 27.05 15.35 -5.71
CA LEU A 9 27.09 13.92 -6.05
C LEU A 9 27.05 12.99 -4.83
N THR A 10 27.45 13.47 -3.64
CA THR A 10 27.53 12.63 -2.43
C THR A 10 26.20 12.47 -1.70
N LEU A 11 25.16 13.22 -2.08
CA LEU A 11 23.81 13.09 -1.53
C LEU A 11 22.87 12.23 -2.42
N GLY A 12 23.43 11.43 -3.33
CA GLY A 12 22.67 10.55 -4.24
C GLY A 12 22.57 9.09 -3.79
N LEU A 13 23.28 8.69 -2.72
CA LEU A 13 23.37 7.29 -2.27
C LEU A 13 22.70 7.06 -0.92
N VAL A 14 21.48 7.58 -0.73
CA VAL A 14 20.56 6.96 0.25
C VAL A 14 19.85 5.84 -0.51
N LEU A 15 20.53 4.70 -0.58
CA LEU A 15 19.97 3.45 -1.04
C LEU A 15 18.85 3.08 -0.05
N VAL A 16 17.62 3.45 -0.39
CA VAL A 16 16.41 3.02 0.32
C VAL A 16 16.33 1.51 0.15
N LEU A 17 16.87 0.79 1.12
CA LEU A 17 16.61 -0.64 1.33
C LEU A 17 15.15 -0.76 1.75
N SER A 18 14.26 -0.73 0.77
CA SER A 18 12.88 -1.19 0.92
C SER A 18 12.92 -2.70 1.11
N GLY A 19 13.15 -3.14 2.34
CA GLY A 19 12.82 -4.50 2.75
C GLY A 19 11.31 -4.66 2.58
N GLY A 20 10.89 -5.30 1.50
CA GLY A 20 9.51 -5.77 1.38
C GLY A 20 9.17 -6.66 2.57
N PRO A 21 7.90 -6.75 2.97
CA PRO A 21 7.51 -7.69 4.03
C PRO A 21 8.01 -9.07 3.63
N ALA A 22 8.95 -9.61 4.41
CA ALA A 22 9.38 -10.98 4.27
C ALA A 22 8.20 -11.83 4.75
N TRP A 23 7.38 -12.27 3.79
CA TRP A 23 6.33 -13.23 4.06
C TRP A 23 7.01 -14.53 4.45
N ALA A 24 7.03 -14.84 5.75
CA ALA A 24 7.51 -16.12 6.23
C ALA A 24 6.45 -17.16 5.85
N GLU A 25 6.69 -17.84 4.74
CA GLU A 25 5.88 -19.00 4.36
C GLU A 25 6.27 -20.17 5.28
N VAL A 26 5.27 -20.85 5.84
CA VAL A 26 5.48 -21.98 6.73
C VAL A 26 6.08 -23.15 5.95
N ILE A 27 7.32 -23.52 6.24
CA ILE A 27 8.00 -24.64 5.57
C ILE A 27 7.96 -25.86 6.48
N ALA A 28 7.41 -26.97 5.98
CA ALA A 28 7.28 -28.21 6.73
C ALA A 28 8.08 -29.36 6.09
N TYR A 29 8.80 -30.12 6.91
CA TYR A 29 9.58 -31.28 6.48
C TYR A 29 9.14 -32.58 7.17
N PRO A 30 8.89 -33.68 6.43
CA PRO A 30 8.54 -34.98 7.00
C PRO A 30 9.68 -35.55 7.86
N LYS A 31 9.41 -35.92 9.11
CA LYS A 31 10.43 -36.50 10.02
C LYS A 31 10.26 -37.98 10.32
N LYS A 32 9.09 -38.56 10.01
CA LYS A 32 8.71 -39.92 10.45
C LYS A 32 8.51 -40.88 9.29
N GLY A 33 9.13 -40.61 8.14
CA GLY A 33 8.98 -41.43 6.93
C GLY A 33 7.59 -41.33 6.30
N GLN A 34 6.89 -40.22 6.49
CA GLN A 34 5.59 -39.98 5.83
C GLN A 34 5.76 -39.98 4.30
N THR A 35 4.80 -40.55 3.57
CA THR A 35 4.79 -40.50 2.10
C THR A 35 4.42 -39.10 1.60
N GLN A 36 4.68 -38.85 0.32
CA GLN A 36 4.29 -37.58 -0.31
C GLN A 36 2.76 -37.40 -0.30
N GLU A 37 1.99 -38.45 -0.57
CA GLU A 37 0.53 -38.39 -0.49
C GLU A 37 0.04 -38.05 0.92
N GLN A 38 0.61 -38.68 1.94
CA GLN A 38 0.26 -38.39 3.33
C GLN A 38 0.59 -36.95 3.70
N PHE A 39 1.74 -36.44 3.24
CA PHE A 39 2.12 -35.05 3.46
C PHE A 39 1.13 -34.07 2.83
N GLN A 40 0.72 -34.30 1.58
CA GLN A 40 -0.29 -33.46 0.91
C GLN A 40 -1.64 -33.48 1.64
N GLN A 41 -2.07 -34.66 2.09
CA GLN A 41 -3.32 -34.81 2.84
C GLN A 41 -3.26 -34.10 4.20
N ASP A 42 -2.12 -34.20 4.89
CA ASP A 42 -1.91 -33.54 6.17
C ASP A 42 -1.82 -32.01 6.04
N GLN A 43 -1.17 -31.51 4.99
CA GLN A 43 -1.17 -30.08 4.65
C GLN A 43 -2.60 -29.58 4.40
N TYR A 44 -3.39 -30.30 3.61
CA TYR A 44 -4.79 -29.92 3.38
C TYR A 44 -5.62 -29.90 4.67
N GLN A 45 -5.51 -30.94 5.50
CA GLN A 45 -6.22 -30.99 6.78
C GLN A 45 -5.82 -29.85 7.71
N CYS A 46 -4.51 -29.57 7.81
CA CYS A 46 -4.00 -28.48 8.64
C CYS A 46 -4.39 -27.10 8.10
N HIS A 47 -4.47 -26.92 6.78
CA HIS A 47 -5.00 -25.69 6.17
C HIS A 47 -6.44 -25.46 6.59
N GLN A 48 -7.31 -26.47 6.45
CA GLN A 48 -8.72 -26.37 6.83
C GLN A 48 -8.88 -26.09 8.34
N TRP A 49 -8.09 -26.75 9.18
CA TRP A 49 -8.08 -26.51 10.61
C TRP A 49 -7.63 -25.09 10.95
N ALA A 50 -6.50 -24.63 10.39
CA ALA A 50 -5.98 -23.29 10.63
C ALA A 50 -6.95 -22.20 10.18
N LYS A 51 -7.56 -22.36 9.00
CA LYS A 51 -8.65 -21.50 8.51
C LYS A 51 -9.84 -21.48 9.47
N GLY A 52 -10.25 -22.64 9.98
CA GLY A 52 -11.33 -22.74 10.96
C GLY A 52 -11.01 -22.05 12.29
N GLN A 53 -9.74 -22.02 12.70
CA GLN A 53 -9.30 -21.34 13.93
C GLN A 53 -9.19 -19.82 13.77
N THR A 54 -8.72 -19.33 12.62
CA THR A 54 -8.38 -17.91 12.45
C THR A 54 -9.41 -17.13 11.64
N GLY A 55 -10.27 -17.82 10.89
CA GLY A 55 -11.17 -17.19 9.91
C GLY A 55 -10.43 -16.60 8.70
N PHE A 56 -9.11 -16.77 8.61
CA PHE A 56 -8.28 -16.28 7.51
C PHE A 56 -7.92 -17.42 6.56
N ASP A 57 -8.04 -17.16 5.26
CA ASP A 57 -7.65 -18.09 4.21
C ASP A 57 -6.62 -17.42 3.29
N PRO A 58 -5.35 -17.85 3.30
CA PRO A 58 -4.32 -17.28 2.43
C PRO A 58 -4.53 -17.61 0.95
N MET A 59 -5.32 -18.66 0.64
CA MET A 59 -5.63 -19.07 -0.74
C MET A 59 -6.87 -18.38 -1.28
N ALA A 60 -7.64 -17.69 -0.43
CA ALA A 60 -8.76 -16.90 -0.89
C ALA A 60 -8.25 -15.73 -1.74
N PRO A 61 -8.95 -15.40 -2.86
CA PRO A 61 -8.64 -14.22 -3.64
C PRO A 61 -8.69 -13.02 -2.69
N GLN A 62 -7.55 -12.36 -2.49
CA GLN A 62 -7.55 -11.09 -1.79
C GLN A 62 -8.45 -10.16 -2.60
N PRO A 63 -9.46 -9.49 -2.00
CA PRO A 63 -10.17 -8.47 -2.72
C PRO A 63 -9.12 -7.49 -3.23
N THR A 64 -8.99 -7.38 -4.55
CA THR A 64 -8.14 -6.41 -5.19
C THR A 64 -8.77 -5.05 -4.90
N THR A 65 -8.49 -4.50 -3.72
CA THR A 65 -8.60 -3.07 -3.51
C THR A 65 -7.50 -2.46 -4.35
N ALA A 66 -7.79 -2.30 -5.65
CA ALA A 66 -6.95 -1.56 -6.56
C ALA A 66 -6.64 -0.24 -5.86
N ALA A 67 -5.35 0.01 -5.59
CA ALA A 67 -4.93 1.30 -5.13
C ALA A 67 -5.52 2.32 -6.12
N PRO A 68 -6.30 3.31 -5.67
CA PRO A 68 -6.87 4.30 -6.57
C PRO A 68 -5.70 4.87 -7.39
N PRO A 69 -5.81 4.94 -8.73
CA PRO A 69 -4.71 5.40 -9.56
C PRO A 69 -4.26 6.77 -9.04
N PRO A 70 -2.94 7.03 -8.99
CA PRO A 70 -2.43 8.30 -8.50
C PRO A 70 -3.15 9.43 -9.27
N GLN A 71 -3.96 10.21 -8.56
CA GLN A 71 -4.78 11.25 -9.19
C GLN A 71 -3.86 12.34 -9.70
N GLN A 72 -3.38 12.27 -10.94
CA GLN A 72 -2.57 13.31 -11.55
C GLN A 72 -3.46 14.51 -11.95
N GLY A 73 -2.96 15.73 -11.71
CA GLY A 73 -3.60 16.95 -12.18
C GLY A 73 -4.54 17.65 -11.20
N GLY A 74 -4.51 17.36 -9.90
CA GLY A 74 -5.26 18.13 -8.88
C GLY A 74 -4.88 19.61 -8.87
N ALA A 75 -3.61 19.94 -9.14
CA ALA A 75 -3.16 21.32 -9.35
C ALA A 75 -3.79 21.98 -10.59
N VAL A 76 -3.82 21.28 -11.73
CA VAL A 76 -4.37 21.81 -12.99
C VAL A 76 -5.89 21.94 -12.92
N LYS A 77 -6.58 20.91 -12.40
CA LYS A 77 -8.02 20.91 -12.18
C LYS A 77 -8.43 21.97 -11.16
N GLY A 78 -7.64 22.12 -10.10
CA GLY A 78 -7.81 23.17 -9.11
C GLY A 78 -7.66 24.56 -9.71
N ALA A 79 -6.62 24.77 -10.52
CA ALA A 79 -6.37 26.05 -11.20
C ALA A 79 -7.47 26.38 -12.19
N ALA A 80 -7.91 25.43 -13.03
CA ALA A 80 -9.00 25.67 -13.97
C ALA A 80 -10.31 26.03 -13.25
N ARG A 81 -10.67 25.30 -12.18
CA ARG A 81 -11.86 25.60 -11.37
C ARG A 81 -11.73 26.95 -10.67
N GLY A 82 -10.57 27.24 -10.11
CA GLY A 82 -10.28 28.50 -9.45
C GLY A 82 -10.34 29.68 -10.42
N ALA A 83 -9.83 29.53 -11.64
CA ALA A 83 -9.88 30.55 -12.68
C ALA A 83 -11.30 30.87 -13.11
N ALA A 84 -12.15 29.86 -13.30
CA ALA A 84 -13.55 30.05 -13.65
C ALA A 84 -14.30 30.82 -12.55
N LEU A 85 -14.11 30.43 -11.28
CA LEU A 85 -14.73 31.12 -10.14
C LEU A 85 -14.18 32.54 -9.95
N GLY A 86 -12.87 32.71 -10.14
CA GLY A 86 -12.19 34.01 -10.07
C GLY A 86 -12.60 34.97 -11.19
N ALA A 87 -12.89 34.46 -12.39
CA ALA A 87 -13.37 35.26 -13.52
C ALA A 87 -14.76 35.84 -13.25
N ILE A 88 -15.65 35.05 -12.65
CA ILE A 88 -17.00 35.50 -12.27
C ILE A 88 -16.91 36.60 -11.21
N GLY A 89 -16.07 36.41 -10.18
CA GLY A 89 -15.84 37.44 -9.16
C GLY A 89 -15.13 38.69 -9.69
N GLY A 90 -14.15 38.51 -10.59
CA GLY A 90 -13.39 39.58 -11.22
C GLY A 90 -14.21 40.44 -12.18
N ALA A 91 -15.18 39.84 -12.88
CA ALA A 91 -16.10 40.56 -13.76
C ALA A 91 -16.95 41.60 -12.99
N ILE A 92 -17.26 41.32 -11.73
CA ILE A 92 -17.97 42.24 -10.84
C ILE A 92 -17.05 43.41 -10.41
N ALA A 93 -15.76 43.16 -10.27
CA ALA A 93 -14.74 44.14 -9.89
C ALA A 93 -14.08 44.87 -11.08
N GLY A 94 -14.53 44.61 -12.31
CA GLY A 94 -14.07 45.30 -13.52
C GLY A 94 -12.95 44.62 -14.32
N ASP A 95 -12.43 43.46 -13.88
CA ASP A 95 -11.44 42.69 -14.63
C ASP A 95 -11.57 41.18 -14.36
N ALA A 96 -12.26 40.51 -15.27
CA ALA A 96 -12.44 39.06 -15.24
C ALA A 96 -11.10 38.32 -15.41
N GLY A 97 -10.15 38.84 -16.19
CA GLY A 97 -8.86 38.20 -16.45
C GLY A 97 -7.96 38.19 -15.21
N LYS A 98 -7.91 39.30 -14.48
CA LYS A 98 -7.17 39.42 -13.23
C LYS A 98 -7.79 38.57 -12.12
N GLY A 99 -9.13 38.57 -12.03
CA GLY A 99 -9.86 37.67 -11.12
C GLY A 99 -9.61 36.19 -11.46
N ALA A 100 -9.59 35.84 -12.74
CA ALA A 100 -9.29 34.49 -13.22
C ALA A 100 -7.85 34.06 -12.87
N ALA A 101 -6.86 34.92 -13.08
CA ALA A 101 -5.46 34.61 -12.76
C ALA A 101 -5.26 34.38 -11.25
N ILE A 102 -5.87 35.23 -10.40
CA ILE A 102 -5.83 35.09 -8.94
C ILE A 102 -6.54 33.80 -8.52
N GLY A 103 -7.72 33.55 -9.07
CA GLY A 103 -8.48 32.33 -8.82
C GLY A 103 -7.72 31.08 -9.27
N ALA A 104 -7.01 31.11 -10.40
CA ALA A 104 -6.20 30.01 -10.91
C ALA A 104 -5.04 29.67 -9.97
N ALA A 105 -4.34 30.69 -9.47
CA ALA A 105 -3.24 30.50 -8.53
C ALA A 105 -3.72 29.86 -7.22
N VAL A 106 -4.80 30.40 -6.63
CA VAL A 106 -5.36 29.89 -5.35
C VAL A 106 -5.99 28.51 -5.53
N GLY A 107 -6.74 28.31 -6.60
CA GLY A 107 -7.35 27.03 -6.92
C GLY A 107 -6.30 25.95 -7.23
N GLY A 108 -5.20 26.32 -7.89
CA GLY A 108 -4.13 25.40 -8.25
C GLY A 108 -3.34 24.92 -7.04
N THR A 109 -2.95 25.82 -6.15
CA THR A 109 -2.26 25.46 -4.91
C THR A 109 -3.18 24.69 -3.97
N GLY A 110 -4.43 25.14 -3.77
CA GLY A 110 -5.41 24.42 -2.96
C GLY A 110 -5.75 23.03 -3.53
N GLY A 111 -5.81 22.89 -4.85
CA GLY A 111 -5.98 21.62 -5.54
C GLY A 111 -4.80 20.68 -5.36
N ALA A 112 -3.56 21.20 -5.42
CA ALA A 112 -2.35 20.44 -5.16
C ALA A 112 -2.26 19.95 -3.70
N MET A 113 -2.57 20.82 -2.74
CA MET A 113 -2.59 20.47 -1.31
C MET A 113 -3.61 19.36 -1.01
N ARG A 114 -4.86 19.51 -1.50
CA ARG A 114 -5.88 18.46 -1.30
C ARG A 114 -5.54 17.14 -1.99
N GLN A 115 -4.85 17.18 -3.12
CA GLN A 115 -4.35 15.97 -3.77
C GLN A 115 -3.26 15.30 -2.92
N ALA A 116 -2.33 16.08 -2.35
CA ALA A 116 -1.32 15.57 -1.44
C ALA A 116 -1.95 14.94 -0.19
N ASP A 117 -2.95 15.61 0.43
CA ASP A 117 -3.68 15.07 1.59
C ASP A 117 -4.39 13.76 1.26
N ARG A 118 -5.07 13.68 0.11
CA ARG A 118 -5.74 12.45 -0.35
C ARG A 118 -4.74 11.34 -0.60
N ASN A 119 -3.58 11.64 -1.20
CA ASN A 119 -2.53 10.65 -1.40
C ASN A 119 -1.94 10.17 -0.07
N GLN A 120 -1.75 11.06 0.90
CA GLN A 120 -1.31 10.67 2.25
C GLN A 120 -2.35 9.82 2.97
N GLN A 121 -3.62 10.19 2.93
CA GLN A 121 -4.72 9.42 3.51
C GLN A 121 -4.85 8.04 2.86
N ALA A 122 -4.74 7.97 1.52
CA ALA A 122 -4.74 6.71 0.79
C ALA A 122 -3.54 5.83 1.16
N ALA A 123 -2.34 6.42 1.31
CA ALA A 123 -1.15 5.70 1.75
C ALA A 123 -1.29 5.17 3.19
N GLN A 124 -1.84 5.96 4.11
CA GLN A 124 -2.08 5.54 5.49
C GLN A 124 -3.14 4.43 5.57
N ALA A 125 -4.24 4.55 4.82
CA ALA A 125 -5.27 3.53 4.75
C ALA A 125 -4.71 2.20 4.17
N GLN A 126 -3.85 2.29 3.18
CA GLN A 126 -3.19 1.12 2.59
C GLN A 126 -2.21 0.46 3.57
N GLN A 127 -1.44 1.24 4.33
CA GLN A 127 -0.56 0.71 5.38
C GLN A 127 -1.34 -0.01 6.48
N GLN A 128 -2.46 0.56 6.94
CA GLN A 128 -3.30 -0.08 7.97
C GLN A 128 -3.93 -1.38 7.46
N ALA A 129 -4.44 -1.39 6.22
CA ALA A 129 -4.98 -2.60 5.60
C ALA A 129 -3.93 -3.70 5.46
N GLN A 130 -2.70 -3.35 5.06
CA GLN A 130 -1.58 -4.28 4.96
C GLN A 130 -1.17 -4.84 6.34
N ALA A 131 -1.11 -3.99 7.37
CA ALA A 131 -0.77 -4.43 8.72
C ALA A 131 -1.81 -5.41 9.29
N GLN A 132 -3.10 -5.15 9.04
CA GLN A 132 -4.16 -6.06 9.46
C GLN A 132 -4.11 -7.41 8.73
N GLN A 133 -3.82 -7.40 7.42
CA GLN A 133 -3.60 -8.62 6.65
C GLN A 133 -2.38 -9.42 7.14
N GLN A 134 -1.27 -8.74 7.46
CA GLN A 134 -0.08 -9.39 8.01
C GLN A 134 -0.37 -10.07 9.35
N GLY A 135 -1.14 -9.42 10.23
CA GLY A 135 -1.54 -10.01 11.51
C GLY A 135 -2.42 -11.25 11.34
N ALA A 136 -3.45 -11.18 10.48
CA ALA A 136 -4.32 -12.32 10.21
C ALA A 136 -3.55 -13.50 9.58
N ARG A 137 -2.62 -13.20 8.67
CA ARG A 137 -1.77 -14.21 8.05
C ARG A 137 -0.80 -14.86 9.05
N ALA A 138 -0.13 -14.07 9.89
CA ALA A 138 0.76 -14.60 10.92
C ALA A 138 0.02 -15.53 11.92
N GLN A 139 -1.22 -15.20 12.25
CA GLN A 139 -2.06 -16.07 13.08
C GLN A 139 -2.39 -17.39 12.37
N TYR A 140 -2.74 -17.32 11.08
CA TYR A 140 -2.96 -18.51 10.25
C TYR A 140 -1.70 -19.38 10.16
N ASP A 141 -0.56 -18.77 9.85
CA ASP A 141 0.72 -19.47 9.69
C ASP A 141 1.12 -20.18 10.99
N LYS A 142 0.90 -19.53 12.15
CA LYS A 142 1.10 -20.15 13.46
C LYS A 142 0.18 -21.35 13.69
N ALA A 143 -1.12 -21.22 13.40
CA ALA A 143 -2.06 -22.33 13.56
C ALA A 143 -1.69 -23.50 12.63
N TYR A 144 -1.40 -23.20 11.38
CA TYR A 144 -0.98 -24.18 10.38
C TYR A 144 0.29 -24.93 10.82
N ALA A 145 1.29 -24.21 11.32
CA ALA A 145 2.51 -24.77 11.86
C ALA A 145 2.26 -25.72 13.03
N VAL A 146 1.48 -25.29 14.04
CA VAL A 146 1.17 -26.11 15.22
C VAL A 146 0.47 -27.42 14.85
N CYS A 147 -0.43 -27.39 13.86
CA CYS A 147 -1.09 -28.62 13.38
C CYS A 147 -0.10 -29.60 12.74
N LEU A 148 0.80 -29.10 11.88
CA LEU A 148 1.82 -29.92 11.24
C LEU A 148 2.86 -30.45 12.24
N GLU A 149 3.28 -29.64 13.21
CA GLU A 149 4.14 -30.09 14.31
C GLU A 149 3.49 -31.23 15.10
N GLY A 150 2.19 -31.12 15.41
CA GLY A 150 1.42 -32.17 16.08
C GLY A 150 1.35 -33.49 15.29
N LYS A 151 1.35 -33.42 13.96
CA LYS A 151 1.43 -34.58 13.06
C LYS A 151 2.86 -35.12 12.87
N GLY A 152 3.86 -34.47 13.48
CA GLY A 152 5.26 -34.91 13.47
C GLY A 152 6.07 -34.38 12.28
N TYR A 153 5.69 -33.23 11.73
CA TYR A 153 6.50 -32.50 10.76
C TYR A 153 7.45 -31.52 11.48
N ALA A 154 8.62 -31.27 10.89
CA ALA A 154 9.48 -30.17 11.30
C ALA A 154 8.99 -28.90 10.62
N VAL A 155 8.55 -27.91 11.40
CA VAL A 155 8.06 -26.65 10.83
C VAL A 155 9.04 -25.52 11.14
N LYS A 156 9.25 -24.62 10.18
CA LYS A 156 10.05 -23.39 10.30
C LYS A 156 9.34 -22.21 9.67
#